data_AF-A0A6L6JD91-F1
#
_entry.id   AF-A0A6L6JD91-F1
#
_cell.length_a   1.000
_cell.length_b   1.000
_cell.length_c   1.000
_cell.angle_alpha   90.00
_cell.angle_beta   90.00
_cell.angle_gamma   90.00
#
_symmetry.space_group_name_H-M   'P 1'
#
loop_
_entity.id
_entity.type
_entity.pdbx_description
1 polymer ?
#
loop_
_entity_poly.entity_id
_entity_poly.type
_entity_poly.pdbx_seq_one_letter_code
_entity_poly.pdbx_strand_id
1 'polypeptide(L)' 'MIPYLRVFLIHLWVACIAGAVVVAGLAMEQVSVATFAWAGLIGIVLGVPAALLNWAYLRPNRSREIGWTWKIADWVRAA' A
#
# COMPACT_ATOMS: atom_id res chain seq x y z
N MET A 1 2.14 -16.07 4.40
CA MET A 1 2.48 -14.63 4.53
C MET A 1 2.12 -14.20 5.93
N ILE A 2 3.04 -13.57 6.67
CA ILE A 2 2.77 -13.10 8.03
C ILE A 2 1.63 -12.06 7.94
N PRO A 3 0.45 -12.26 8.56
CA PRO A 3 -0.71 -11.39 8.38
C PRO A 3 -0.43 -9.93 8.75
N TYR A 4 0.43 -9.71 9.73
CA TYR A 4 0.88 -8.39 10.18
C TYR A 4 1.70 -7.63 9.12
N LEU A 5 2.44 -8.34 8.25
CA LEU A 5 3.23 -7.69 7.19
C LEU A 5 2.33 -6.95 6.20
N ARG A 6 1.14 -7.50 5.89
CA ARG A 6 0.19 -6.84 5.00
C ARG A 6 -0.29 -5.53 5.60
N VAL A 7 -0.69 -5.56 6.87
CA VAL A 7 -1.17 -4.37 7.58
C VAL A 7 -0.07 -3.32 7.65
N PHE A 8 1.16 -3.73 7.97
CA PHE A 8 2.31 -2.83 8.03
C PHE A 8 2.61 -2.15 6.69
N LEU A 9 2.62 -2.90 5.58
CA LEU A 9 2.88 -2.34 4.25
C LEU A 9 1.78 -1.38 3.78
N ILE A 10 0.52 -1.61 4.17
CA ILE A 10 -0.58 -0.68 3.89
C ILE A 10 -0.36 0.63 4.66
N HIS A 11 -0.05 0.56 5.95
CA HIS A 11 0.22 1.75 6.75
C HIS A 11 1.43 2.52 6.22
N LEU A 12 2.48 1.82 5.80
CA LEU A 12 3.65 2.44 5.19
C LEU A 12 3.28 3.22 3.92
N TRP A 13 2.47 2.64 3.03
CA TRP A 13 1.98 3.31 1.83
C TRP A 13 1.18 4.58 2.15
N VAL A 14 0.24 4.48 3.10
CA VAL A 14 -0.56 5.63 3.57
C VAL A 14 0.33 6.72 4.13
N ALA A 15 1.31 6.36 4.97
CA ALA A 15 2.25 7.31 5.57
C ALA A 15 3.13 8.00 4.52
N CYS A 16 3.61 7.28 3.50
CA CYS A 16 4.40 7.86 2.42
C CYS A 16 3.60 8.89 1.61
N ILE A 17 2.36 8.57 1.22
CA ILE A 17 1.52 9.52 0.48
C ILE A 17 1.16 10.71 1.35
N ALA A 18 0.73 10.49 2.60
CA ALA A 18 0.43 11.57 3.53
C ALA A 18 1.65 12.49 3.71
N GLY A 19 2.85 11.92 3.90
CA GLY A 19 4.10 12.67 4.00
C GLY A 19 4.39 13.51 2.75
N ALA A 20 4.22 12.96 1.56
CA ALA A 20 4.38 13.70 0.31
C ALA A 20 3.40 14.89 0.20
N VAL A 21 2.13 14.69 0.60
CA VAL A 21 1.12 15.74 0.58
C VAL A 21 1.42 16.82 1.63
N VAL A 22 1.86 16.44 2.83
CA VAL A 22 2.31 17.41 3.85
C VAL A 22 3.47 18.25 3.32
N VAL A 23 4.50 17.62 2.76
CA VAL A 23 5.66 18.33 2.19
C VAL A 23 5.23 19.29 1.09
N ALA A 24 4.34 18.86 0.18
CA ALA A 24 3.80 19.72 -0.87
C ALA A 24 3.02 20.91 -0.31
N GLY A 25 2.14 20.67 0.67
CA GLY A 25 1.35 21.73 1.32
C GLY A 25 2.22 22.76 2.04
N LEU A 26 3.23 22.29 2.79
CA LEU A 26 4.17 23.17 3.48
C LEU A 26 5.09 23.94 2.52
N ALA A 27 5.48 23.33 1.40
CA ALA A 27 6.26 24.01 0.36
C ALA A 27 5.47 25.14 -0.32
N MET A 28 4.13 25.08 -0.29
CA MET A 28 3.24 26.15 -0.75
C MET A 28 2.90 27.15 0.37
N GLU A 29 3.66 27.16 1.47
CA GLU A 29 3.45 27.99 2.66
C GLU A 29 2.09 27.78 3.35
N GLN A 30 1.39 26.67 3.08
CA GLN A 30 0.12 26.36 3.72
C GLN A 30 0.33 25.75 5.11
N VAL A 31 0.65 26.59 6.08
CA VAL A 31 0.86 26.20 7.48
C VAL A 31 -0.44 26.29 8.26
N SER A 32 -1.28 25.27 8.14
CA SER A 32 -2.57 25.21 8.86
C SER A 32 -2.89 23.80 9.33
N VAL A 33 -3.76 23.68 10.34
CA VAL A 33 -4.28 22.38 10.78
C VAL A 33 -5.04 21.67 9.65
N ALA A 34 -5.71 22.44 8.78
CA ALA A 34 -6.40 21.89 7.62
C ALA A 34 -5.45 21.18 6.65
N THR A 35 -4.23 21.68 6.46
CA THR A 35 -3.20 21.06 5.60
C THR A 35 -2.90 19.63 6.06
N PHE A 36 -2.77 19.40 7.37
CA PHE A 36 -2.52 18.08 7.93
C PHE A 36 -3.74 17.16 7.85
N ALA A 37 -4.95 17.69 8.06
CA ALA A 37 -6.18 16.94 7.92
C ALA A 37 -6.38 16.45 6.47
N TRP A 38 -6.17 17.34 5.49
CA TRP A 38 -6.22 17.00 4.07
C TRP A 38 -5.13 16.01 3.67
N ALA A 39 -3.91 16.17 4.18
CA ALA A 39 -2.83 15.22 3.92
C ALA A 39 -3.14 13.82 4.46
N GLY A 40 -3.72 13.72 5.67
CA GLY A 40 -4.19 12.45 6.23
C GLY A 40 -5.29 11.82 5.38
N LEU A 41 -6.29 12.62 4.97
CA LEU A 41 -7.39 12.17 4.12
C LEU A 41 -6.88 11.66 2.76
N ILE A 42 -6.04 12.44 2.08
CA ILE A 42 -5.47 12.07 0.78
C ILE A 42 -4.57 10.82 0.94
N GLY A 43 -3.77 10.76 1.99
CA GLY A 43 -2.96 9.60 2.33
C GLY A 43 -3.78 8.32 2.47
N ILE A 44 -4.95 8.38 3.12
CA ILE A 44 -5.85 7.22 3.25
C ILE A 44 -6.52 6.89 1.91
N VAL A 45 -7.12 7.89 1.27
CA VAL A 45 -7.91 7.73 0.04
C VAL A 45 -7.06 7.17 -1.10
N LEU A 46 -5.80 7.57 -1.22
CA LEU A 46 -4.90 7.08 -2.27
C LEU A 46 -3.98 5.95 -1.79
N GLY A 47 -3.53 5.98 -0.53
CA GLY A 47 -2.53 5.03 -0.03
C GLY A 47 -3.09 3.64 0.21
N VAL A 48 -4.32 3.54 0.70
CA VAL A 48 -4.99 2.23 0.88
C VAL A 48 -5.17 1.51 -0.46
N PRO A 49 -5.81 2.10 -1.50
CA PRO A 49 -5.96 1.41 -2.78
C PRO A 49 -4.61 1.15 -3.46
N ALA A 50 -3.65 2.07 -3.41
CA ALA A 50 -2.32 1.84 -3.98
C ALA A 50 -1.60 0.66 -3.31
N ALA A 51 -1.69 0.54 -1.98
CA ALA A 51 -1.14 -0.59 -1.24
C ALA A 51 -1.81 -1.93 -1.61
N LEU A 52 -3.14 -1.92 -1.76
CA LEU A 52 -3.90 -3.11 -2.15
C LEU A 52 -3.57 -3.55 -3.58
N LEU A 53 -3.46 -2.62 -4.52
CA LEU A 53 -3.04 -2.89 -5.90
C LEU A 53 -1.62 -3.44 -5.96
N ASN A 54 -0.68 -2.81 -5.23
CA ASN A 54 0.70 -3.28 -5.14
C ASN A 54 0.77 -4.70 -4.52
N TRP A 55 -0.05 -4.97 -3.50
CA TRP A 55 -0.14 -6.31 -2.93
C TRP A 55 -0.72 -7.35 -3.91
N ALA A 56 -1.79 -6.99 -4.62
CA ALA A 56 -2.41 -7.83 -5.64
C ALA A 56 -1.44 -8.15 -6.78
N TYR A 57 -0.56 -7.22 -7.14
CA TYR A 57 0.50 -7.43 -8.12
C TYR A 57 1.64 -8.32 -7.59
N LEU A 58 2.10 -8.08 -6.36
CA LEU A 58 3.24 -8.80 -5.78
C LEU A 58 2.89 -10.24 -5.38
N ARG A 59 1.65 -10.54 -5.00
CA ARG A 59 1.28 -11.89 -4.52
C ARG A 59 1.44 -12.98 -5.60
N PRO A 60 0.91 -12.84 -6.83
CA PRO A 60 1.12 -13.82 -7.89
C PRO A 60 2.59 -13.88 -8.33
N ASN A 61 3.24 -12.72 -8.52
CA ASN A 61 4.57 -12.67 -9.11
C ASN A 61 5.64 -13.27 -8.18
N ARG A 62 5.59 -12.92 -6.89
CA ARG A 62 6.52 -13.49 -5.90
C ARG A 62 6.32 -15.00 -5.74
N SER A 63 5.08 -15.49 -5.78
CA SER A 63 4.84 -16.95 -5.72
C SER A 63 5.47 -17.72 -6.89
N ARG A 64 5.58 -17.08 -8.06
CA ARG A 64 6.23 -17.65 -9.25
C ARG A 64 7.75 -17.55 -9.19
N GLU A 65 8.30 -16.44 -8.70
CA GLU A 65 9.75 -16.19 -8.61
C GLU A 65 10.47 -17.02 -7.55
N ILE A 66 9.86 -17.29 -6.39
CA ILE A 66 10.49 -18.08 -5.32
C ILE A 66 10.45 -19.60 -5.63
N GLY A 67 9.97 -20.01 -6.81
CA GLY A 67 9.92 -21.43 -7.21
C GLY A 67 9.03 -22.30 -6.33
N TRP A 68 8.11 -21.72 -5.55
CA TRP A 68 7.23 -22.46 -4.66
C TRP A 68 6.05 -23.04 -5.46
N THR A 69 6.36 -24.03 -6.29
CA THR A 69 5.43 -24.89 -7.02
C THR A 69 4.74 -25.85 -6.04
N TRP A 70 3.93 -25.31 -5.12
CA TRP A 70 3.02 -26.18 -4.37
C TRP A 70 2.01 -26.77 -5.34
N LYS A 71 1.99 -28.10 -5.46
CA LYS A 71 0.97 -28.91 -6.16
C LYS A 71 -0.47 -28.48 -5.85
N ILE A 72 -0.69 -27.86 -4.68
CA ILE A 72 -1.96 -27.31 -4.20
C ILE A 72 -2.36 -26.02 -4.95
N ALA A 73 -1.39 -25.19 -5.35
CA ALA A 73 -1.65 -23.95 -6.08
C ALA A 73 -2.16 -24.19 -7.51
N ASP A 74 -1.74 -25.29 -8.14
CA ASP A 74 -2.27 -25.69 -9.45
C ASP A 74 -3.69 -26.25 -9.33
N TRP A 75 -4.00 -26.96 -8.24
CA TRP A 75 -5.36 -27.44 -7.94
C TRP A 75 -6.38 -26.31 -7.79
N VAL A 76 -6.01 -25.20 -7.13
CA VAL A 76 -6.90 -24.03 -6.95
C VAL A 76 -7.05 -23.22 -8.25
N ARG A 77 -6.11 -23.32 -9.20
CA ARG A 77 -6.24 -22.67 -10.52
C ARG A 77 -7.05 -23.50 -11.53
N ALA A 78 -7.21 -24.80 -11.27
CA ALA A 78 -7.94 -25.72 -12.13
C ALA A 78 -9.43 -25.86 -11.74
N ALA A 79 -9.81 -25.36 -10.56
CA ALA A 79 -11.19 -25.23 -10.08
C ALA A 79 -11.72 -23.82 -10.37
#